data_AF-A0A5E4Q1L6-F1
#
_entry.id   AF-A0A5E4Q1L6-F1
#
_cell.length_a   1.000
_cell.length_b   1.000
_cell.length_c   1.000
_cell.angle_alpha   90.00
_cell.angle_beta   90.00
_cell.angle_gamma   90.00
#
_symmetry.space_group_name_H-M   'P 1'
#
loop_
_entity.id
_entity.type
_entity.pdbx_description
1 polymer ?
#
loop_
_entity_poly.entity_id
_entity_poly.type
_entity_poly.pdbx_seq_one_letter_code
_entity_poly.pdbx_strand_id
1 'polypeptide(L)'
;MDQNHIESQYKDEFDQTLHNIEERLQKLKGVDASKINIGIKNKETDDSEDEEETAKRIIDKAKREMEMSDIEIDVPSNDELPFCEICNEDATVRCLGCKYLFCKRCFMEHKDDDDGCDKYETYKPPKGFKY
;
A
#
# COMPACT_ATOMS: atom_id res chain seq x y z
N MET A 1 43.44 -11.89 -18.82
CA MET A 1 43.35 -10.93 -17.72
C MET A 1 42.18 -10.01 -18.07
N ASP A 2 40.96 -10.03 -17.52
CA ASP A 2 40.49 -10.57 -16.24
C ASP A 2 38.93 -10.60 -16.17
N GLN A 3 38.25 -11.53 -16.85
CA GLN A 3 36.79 -11.71 -16.63
C GLN A 3 36.49 -12.16 -15.19
N ASN A 4 37.36 -13.01 -14.61
CA ASN A 4 37.27 -13.47 -13.23
C ASN A 4 37.40 -12.35 -12.19
N HIS A 5 38.07 -11.23 -12.52
CA HIS A 5 38.20 -10.10 -11.60
C HIS A 5 36.92 -9.29 -11.52
N ILE A 6 36.22 -9.12 -12.66
CA ILE A 6 34.95 -8.42 -12.74
C ILE A 6 33.86 -9.22 -12.01
N GLU A 7 33.83 -10.54 -12.17
CA GLU A 7 32.90 -11.41 -11.44
C GLU A 7 33.17 -11.42 -9.93
N SER A 8 34.44 -11.42 -9.52
CA SER A 8 34.81 -11.32 -8.10
C SER A 8 34.38 -9.97 -7.52
N GLN A 9 34.65 -8.87 -8.22
CA GLN A 9 34.24 -7.53 -7.79
C GLN A 9 32.72 -7.42 -7.65
N TYR A 10 31.97 -7.94 -8.62
CA TYR A 10 30.51 -7.94 -8.56
C TYR A 10 29.98 -8.75 -7.38
N LYS A 11 30.60 -9.90 -7.09
CA LYS A 11 30.25 -10.72 -5.93
C LYS A 11 30.52 -9.99 -4.62
N ASP A 12 31.68 -9.34 -4.49
CA ASP A 12 32.06 -8.60 -3.30
C ASP A 12 31.13 -7.39 -3.07
N GLU A 13 30.77 -6.68 -4.13
CA GLU A 13 29.78 -5.58 -4.08
C GLU A 13 28.39 -6.07 -3.70
N PHE A 14 27.97 -7.21 -4.25
CA PHE A 14 26.69 -7.84 -3.94
C PHE A 14 26.62 -8.26 -2.46
N ASP A 15 27.67 -8.92 -1.95
CA ASP A 15 27.75 -9.37 -0.56
C ASP A 15 27.73 -8.17 0.42
N GLN A 16 28.42 -7.07 0.07
CA GLN A 16 28.37 -5.83 0.85
C GLN A 16 26.97 -5.21 0.87
N THR A 17 26.28 -5.20 -0.27
CA THR A 17 24.94 -4.65 -0.39
C THR A 17 23.93 -5.48 0.40
N LEU A 18 24.05 -6.81 0.35
CA LEU A 18 23.21 -7.75 1.09
C LEU A 18 23.37 -7.54 2.60
N HIS A 19 24.61 -7.44 3.09
CA HIS A 19 24.90 -7.18 4.50
C HIS A 19 24.30 -5.85 4.98
N ASN A 20 24.38 -4.79 4.17
CA ASN A 20 23.80 -3.50 4.53
C ASN A 20 22.26 -3.55 4.65
N ILE A 21 21.62 -4.29 3.75
CA ILE A 21 20.16 -4.49 3.78
C ILE A 21 19.79 -5.29 5.03
N GLU A 22 20.51 -6.37 5.33
CA GLU A 22 20.25 -7.21 6.50
C GLU A 22 20.37 -6.41 7.80
N GLU A 23 21.42 -5.60 7.95
CA GLU A 23 21.61 -4.73 9.12
C GLU A 23 20.43 -3.77 9.31
N ARG A 24 19.95 -3.16 8.22
CA ARG A 24 18.78 -2.26 8.26
C ARG A 24 17.51 -3.01 8.63
N LEU A 25 17.32 -4.24 8.15
CA LEU A 25 16.18 -5.09 8.51
C LEU A 25 16.21 -5.48 9.99
N GLN A 26 17.38 -5.79 10.57
CA GLN A 26 17.51 -6.09 11.99
C GLN A 26 17.15 -4.88 12.87
N LYS A 27 17.59 -3.67 12.48
CA LYS A 27 17.23 -2.41 13.15
C LYS A 27 15.72 -2.12 13.05
N LEU A 28 15.11 -2.37 11.90
CA LEU A 28 13.67 -2.18 11.68
C LEU A 28 12.82 -3.22 12.42
N LYS A 29 13.30 -4.45 12.58
CA LYS A 29 12.62 -5.52 13.32
C LYS A 29 12.58 -5.27 14.84
N GLY A 30 13.21 -4.21 15.35
CA GLY A 30 13.15 -3.84 16.76
C GLY A 30 13.77 -4.88 17.69
N VAL A 31 14.72 -5.68 17.20
CA VAL A 31 15.42 -6.67 18.03
C VAL A 31 16.44 -5.93 18.89
N ASP A 32 16.09 -5.70 20.15
CA ASP A 32 17.03 -5.19 21.15
C ASP A 32 18.21 -6.17 21.27
N ALA A 33 19.41 -5.71 20.88
CA ALA A 33 20.67 -6.45 20.97
C ALA A 33 21.03 -6.87 22.42
N SER A 34 20.29 -6.41 23.42
CA SER A 34 20.51 -6.70 24.85
C SER A 34 19.88 -8.01 25.36
N LYS A 35 19.19 -8.80 24.52
CA LYS A 35 18.60 -10.09 24.94
C LYS A 35 19.13 -11.34 24.23
N ILE A 36 20.11 -11.22 23.34
CA ILE A 36 20.74 -12.39 22.71
C ILE A 36 22.03 -12.72 23.45
N ASN A 37 21.88 -13.18 24.70
CA ASN A 37 22.92 -13.94 25.39
C ASN A 37 22.36 -15.33 25.70
N ILE A 38 22.06 -16.07 24.63
CA ILE A 38 21.84 -17.52 24.69
C ILE A 38 22.72 -18.13 23.60
N GLY A 39 23.88 -18.60 24.04
CA GLY A 39 24.70 -19.64 23.44
C GLY A 39 24.78 -19.65 21.91
N ILE A 40 25.84 -19.02 21.39
CA ILE A 40 26.44 -19.41 20.11
C ILE A 40 27.00 -20.82 20.29
N LYS A 41 26.12 -21.83 20.21
CA LYS A 41 26.50 -23.12 19.66
C LYS A 41 26.39 -22.96 18.17
N ASN A 42 27.47 -23.29 17.47
CA ASN A 42 27.49 -23.47 16.02
C ASN A 42 26.22 -24.25 15.62
N LYS A 43 25.23 -23.55 15.08
CA LYS A 43 24.14 -24.19 14.35
C LYS A 43 24.71 -24.41 12.96
N GLU A 44 25.43 -25.53 12.83
CA GLU A 44 25.35 -26.34 11.63
C GLU A 44 23.90 -26.29 11.14
N THR A 45 23.72 -26.11 9.84
CA THR A 45 22.43 -26.14 9.16
C THR A 45 21.69 -27.43 9.53
N ASP A 46 20.94 -27.39 10.62
CA ASP A 46 19.92 -28.37 10.92
C ASP A 46 18.67 -27.91 10.16
N ASP A 47 18.70 -28.26 8.88
CA ASP A 47 17.64 -28.22 7.90
C ASP A 47 16.60 -29.31 8.25
N SER A 48 16.12 -29.27 9.49
CA SER A 48 15.13 -30.18 10.05
C SER A 48 13.84 -29.43 10.44
N GLU A 49 13.62 -28.23 9.90
CA GLU A 49 12.25 -27.75 9.80
C GLU A 49 11.60 -28.52 8.66
N ASP A 50 10.89 -29.60 9.03
CA ASP A 50 10.04 -30.39 8.15
C ASP A 50 9.32 -29.45 7.17
N GLU A 51 9.64 -29.57 5.89
CA GLU A 51 9.08 -28.74 4.81
C GLU A 51 7.54 -28.76 4.88
N GLU A 52 6.97 -29.83 5.43
CA GLU A 52 5.55 -29.96 5.68
C GLU A 52 5.04 -28.97 6.74
N GLU A 53 5.80 -28.69 7.80
CA GLU A 53 5.43 -27.72 8.85
C GLU A 53 5.56 -26.27 8.36
N THR A 54 6.51 -25.99 7.47
CA THR A 54 6.63 -24.65 6.84
C THR A 54 5.49 -24.43 5.83
N ALA A 55 5.16 -25.44 5.01
CA ALA A 55 4.03 -25.40 4.09
C ALA A 55 2.69 -25.23 4.84
N LYS A 56 2.50 -25.94 5.95
CA LYS A 56 1.30 -25.79 6.81
C LYS A 56 1.17 -24.36 7.35
N ARG A 57 2.26 -23.77 7.86
CA ARG A 57 2.25 -22.38 8.35
C ARG A 57 1.88 -21.36 7.27
N ILE A 58 2.35 -21.56 6.03
CA ILE A 58 2.01 -20.69 4.89
C ILE A 58 0.52 -20.83 4.52
N ILE A 59 0.02 -22.06 4.45
CA ILE A 59 -1.39 -22.34 4.11
C ILE A 59 -2.34 -21.77 5.18
N ASP A 60 -2.03 -21.97 6.46
CA ASP A 60 -2.86 -21.48 7.56
C ASP A 60 -2.87 -19.94 7.66
N LYS A 61 -1.77 -19.29 7.27
CA LYS A 61 -1.72 -17.84 7.16
C LYS A 61 -2.60 -17.34 6.02
N ALA A 62 -2.48 -17.95 4.83
CA ALA A 62 -3.29 -17.58 3.67
C ALA A 62 -4.79 -17.81 3.91
N LYS A 63 -5.18 -18.92 4.57
CA LYS A 63 -6.58 -19.18 4.94
C LYS A 63 -7.13 -18.11 5.88
N ARG A 64 -6.36 -17.71 6.90
CA ARG A 64 -6.78 -16.67 7.84
C ARG A 64 -6.90 -15.30 7.16
N GLU A 65 -6.05 -15.00 6.19
CA GLU A 65 -6.14 -13.77 5.40
C GLU A 65 -7.34 -13.77 4.44
N MET A 66 -7.70 -14.93 3.87
CA MET A 66 -8.93 -15.11 3.09
C MET A 66 -10.20 -15.02 3.95
N GLU A 67 -10.21 -15.61 5.15
CA GLU A 67 -11.36 -15.48 6.07
C GLU A 67 -11.53 -14.05 6.61
N MET A 68 -10.46 -13.24 6.62
CA MET A 68 -10.49 -11.83 7.03
C MET A 68 -11.07 -10.90 5.93
N SER A 69 -11.14 -11.34 4.66
CA SER A 69 -11.78 -10.54 3.60
C SER A 69 -13.31 -10.55 3.66
N ASP A 70 -13.90 -11.42 4.49
CA ASP A 70 -15.36 -11.48 4.72
C ASP A 70 -15.81 -10.59 5.89
N ILE A 71 -14.93 -9.73 6.42
CA ILE A 71 -15.40 -8.58 7.19
C ILE A 71 -16.12 -7.70 6.17
N GLU A 72 -17.45 -7.82 6.13
CA GLU A 72 -18.37 -6.83 5.57
C GLU A 72 -18.15 -5.52 6.36
N ILE A 73 -17.07 -4.82 6.02
CA ILE A 73 -17.03 -3.39 6.24
C ILE A 73 -18.15 -2.91 5.31
N ASP A 74 -19.26 -2.50 5.91
CA ASP A 74 -20.30 -1.70 5.26
C ASP A 74 -19.66 -0.36 4.89
N VAL A 75 -18.68 -0.41 3.97
CA VAL A 75 -18.19 0.73 3.24
C VAL A 75 -19.38 1.04 2.36
N PRO A 76 -20.11 2.15 2.59
CA PRO A 76 -21.07 2.57 1.60
C PRO A 76 -20.29 2.60 0.29
N SER A 77 -20.74 1.83 -0.71
CA SER A 77 -20.21 1.78 -2.09
C SER A 77 -20.40 3.15 -2.72
N ASN A 78 -19.76 4.15 -2.13
CA ASN A 78 -19.76 5.52 -2.54
C ASN A 78 -18.59 5.61 -3.48
N ASP A 79 -18.75 4.93 -4.63
CA ASP A 79 -17.85 4.98 -5.78
C ASP A 79 -17.77 6.39 -6.37
N GLU A 80 -18.55 7.33 -5.82
CA GLU A 80 -18.49 8.74 -6.12
C GLU A 80 -17.28 9.40 -5.42
N LEU A 81 -16.26 9.64 -6.23
CA LEU A 81 -15.00 10.22 -5.78
C LEU A 81 -15.20 11.71 -5.40
N PRO A 82 -14.66 12.17 -4.26
CA PRO A 82 -14.97 13.50 -3.69
C PRO A 82 -14.20 14.66 -4.33
N PHE A 83 -13.82 14.53 -5.60
CA PHE A 83 -13.02 15.54 -6.31
C PHE A 83 -13.75 16.12 -7.52
N CYS A 84 -13.30 17.28 -7.95
CA CYS A 84 -13.78 17.98 -9.13
C CYS A 84 -13.38 17.23 -10.41
N GLU A 85 -14.33 16.97 -11.30
CA GLU A 85 -14.10 16.25 -12.57
C GLU A 85 -13.12 16.95 -13.52
N ILE A 86 -12.93 18.27 -13.34
CA ILE A 86 -12.10 19.09 -14.24
C ILE A 86 -10.68 19.29 -13.69
N CYS A 87 -10.55 19.57 -12.39
CA CYS A 87 -9.26 19.97 -11.79
C CYS A 87 -8.73 19.03 -10.71
N ASN A 88 -9.49 17.98 -10.33
CA ASN A 88 -9.16 17.03 -9.27
C ASN A 88 -8.96 17.63 -7.86
N GLU A 89 -9.27 18.91 -7.66
CA GLU A 89 -9.36 19.54 -6.32
C GLU A 89 -10.66 19.12 -5.61
N ASP A 90 -10.80 19.45 -4.33
CA ASP A 90 -11.99 19.13 -3.54
C ASP A 90 -13.29 19.63 -4.19
N ALA A 91 -14.23 18.70 -4.43
CA ALA A 91 -15.55 19.07 -4.90
C ALA A 91 -16.40 19.68 -3.78
N THR A 92 -17.19 20.69 -4.13
CA THR A 92 -18.12 21.36 -3.19
C THR A 92 -19.53 21.48 -3.74
N VAL A 93 -19.72 21.20 -5.04
CA VAL A 93 -21.02 21.29 -5.70
C VAL A 93 -21.25 20.05 -6.55
N ARG A 94 -22.50 19.59 -6.60
CA ARG A 94 -22.97 18.58 -7.55
C ARG A 94 -23.89 19.26 -8.55
N CYS A 95 -23.58 19.13 -9.84
CA CYS A 95 -24.44 19.64 -10.90
C CYS A 95 -25.72 18.79 -11.00
N LEU A 96 -26.91 19.40 -11.06
CA LEU A 96 -28.17 18.66 -11.18
C LEU A 96 -28.48 18.21 -12.61
N GLY A 97 -27.85 18.81 -13.62
CA GLY A 97 -27.95 18.40 -15.02
C GLY A 97 -27.15 17.13 -15.30
N CYS A 98 -25.83 17.20 -15.14
CA CYS A 98 -24.91 16.11 -15.47
C CYS A 98 -24.55 15.19 -14.29
N LYS A 99 -24.99 15.50 -13.06
CA LYS A 99 -24.74 14.73 -11.82
C LYS A 99 -23.27 14.59 -11.39
N TYR A 100 -22.35 15.23 -12.08
CA TYR A 100 -20.93 15.25 -11.72
C TYR A 100 -20.61 16.26 -10.62
N LEU A 101 -19.45 16.06 -10.00
CA LEU A 101 -18.91 16.86 -8.91
C LEU A 101 -17.89 17.88 -9.41
N PHE A 102 -17.98 19.10 -8.88
CA PHE A 102 -17.11 20.22 -9.26
C PHE A 102 -16.68 21.05 -8.05
N CYS A 103 -15.57 21.77 -8.21
CA CYS A 103 -15.30 22.94 -7.40
C CYS A 103 -16.14 24.13 -7.90
N LYS A 104 -16.33 25.16 -7.07
CA LYS A 104 -17.16 26.33 -7.45
C LYS A 104 -16.69 27.03 -8.72
N ARG A 105 -15.38 27.05 -8.96
CA ARG A 105 -14.80 27.71 -10.15
C ARG A 105 -15.14 26.94 -11.42
N CYS A 106 -14.84 25.64 -11.44
CA CYS A 106 -15.11 24.76 -12.57
C CYS A 106 -16.62 24.67 -12.87
N PHE A 107 -17.50 24.69 -11.86
CA PHE A 107 -18.94 24.73 -12.09
C PHE A 107 -19.39 26.01 -12.82
N MET A 108 -18.83 27.17 -12.49
CA MET A 108 -19.23 28.44 -13.13
C MET A 108 -18.79 28.54 -14.59
N GLU A 109 -17.75 27.81 -14.96
CA GLU A 109 -17.27 27.69 -16.35
C GLU A 109 -18.03 26.60 -17.11
N HIS A 110 -18.43 25.53 -16.42
CA HIS A 110 -19.22 24.43 -16.97
C HIS A 110 -20.70 24.78 -17.15
N LYS A 111 -21.28 25.65 -16.31
CA LYS A 111 -22.72 25.92 -16.33
C LYS A 111 -23.15 26.36 -17.73
N ASP A 112 -24.15 25.67 -18.24
CA ASP A 112 -24.78 25.98 -19.52
C ASP A 112 -26.29 25.85 -19.33
N ASP A 113 -27.02 26.88 -19.77
CA ASP A 113 -28.48 26.98 -19.64
C ASP A 113 -29.18 26.06 -20.64
N ASP A 114 -28.56 25.78 -21.81
CA ASP A 114 -29.14 24.94 -22.86
C ASP A 114 -29.10 23.45 -22.49
N ASP A 115 -28.06 23.01 -21.76
CA ASP A 115 -27.88 21.62 -21.31
C ASP A 115 -28.48 21.33 -19.92
N GLY A 116 -29.13 22.32 -19.29
CA GLY A 116 -29.70 22.18 -17.95
C GLY A 116 -28.65 22.01 -16.84
N CYS A 117 -27.42 22.47 -17.09
CA CYS A 117 -26.31 22.46 -16.13
C CYS A 117 -26.22 23.77 -15.32
N ASP A 118 -27.31 24.54 -15.26
CA ASP A 118 -27.44 25.81 -14.55
C ASP A 118 -27.64 25.65 -13.03
N LYS A 119 -28.13 24.48 -12.60
CA LYS A 119 -28.50 24.19 -11.21
C LYS A 119 -27.51 23.25 -10.52
N TYR A 120 -27.28 23.50 -9.24
CA TYR A 120 -26.42 22.68 -8.40
C TYR A 120 -26.96 22.50 -6.99
N GLU A 121 -26.52 21.42 -6.34
CA GLU A 121 -26.66 21.20 -4.90
C GLU A 121 -25.30 21.26 -4.21
N THR A 122 -25.29 21.57 -2.91
CA THR A 122 -24.04 21.60 -2.13
C THR A 122 -23.63 20.18 -1.79
N TYR A 123 -22.43 19.79 -2.21
CA TYR A 123 -21.84 18.50 -1.90
C TYR A 123 -20.99 18.57 -0.63
N LYS A 124 -21.10 17.55 0.23
CA LYS A 124 -20.23 17.37 1.39
C LYS A 124 -19.63 15.97 1.33
N PRO A 125 -18.29 15.84 1.22
CA PRO A 125 -17.67 14.54 1.13
C PRO A 125 -17.91 13.70 2.39
N PRO A 126 -18.01 12.36 2.27
CA PRO A 126 -18.12 11.47 3.40
C PRO A 126 -16.96 11.66 4.39
N LYS A 127 -17.27 11.65 5.68
CA LYS A 127 -16.26 11.74 6.73
C LYS A 127 -15.39 10.48 6.69
N GLY A 128 -14.13 10.62 6.28
CA GLY A 128 -13.20 9.49 6.18
C GLY A 128 -12.21 9.60 5.02
N PHE A 129 -12.52 10.40 3.99
CA PHE A 129 -11.55 10.76 2.97
C PHE A 129 -10.50 11.71 3.57
N LYS A 130 -9.32 11.17 3.86
CA LYS A 130 -8.11 11.93 4.12
C LYS A 130 -7.09 11.54 3.05
N TYR A 131 -6.55 12.56 2.37
CA TYR A 131 -5.46 12.43 1.42
C TYR A 131 -4.13 12.15 2.13
#